data_AF-A0A9Q1B3L3-F1
#
_entry.id   AF-A0A9Q1B3L3-F1
#
_cell.length_a   1.000
_cell.length_b   1.000
_cell.length_c   1.000
_cell.angle_alpha   90.00
_cell.angle_beta   90.00
_cell.angle_gamma   90.00
#
_symmetry.space_group_name_H-M   'P 1'
#
loop_
_entity.id
_entity.type
_entity.pdbx_description
1 polymer ?
#
loop_
_entity_poly.entity_id
_entity_poly.type
_entity_poly.pdbx_seq_one_letter_code
_entity_poly.pdbx_strand_id
1 'polypeptide(L)'
;MLYRYIVKLLHTDQRFQPLKVVGTVFDSAPGQKNLKGALRALSVVLKPYSVLVKYPLLLTFAVMVLTLRIMLYPLTRLAHETHYDAMLKQPSGWPELYLYSKADPVIRASDVENMIDARRQRQVLVKAVDFTDSDHVSHLRAYPTSYMTHCTSFMYSCIGST
;
A
#
# COMPACT_ATOMS: atom_id res chain seq x y z
N MET A 1 5.52 3.40 -3.82
CA MET A 1 4.83 2.35 -4.61
C MET A 1 4.76 2.86 -6.05
N LEU A 2 4.99 1.98 -7.03
CA LEU A 2 4.97 2.32 -8.46
C LEU A 2 3.67 3.04 -8.87
N TYR A 3 2.56 2.63 -8.26
CA TYR A 3 1.22 3.18 -8.46
C TYR A 3 1.15 4.72 -8.50
N ARG A 4 1.77 5.43 -7.54
CA ARG A 4 1.80 6.91 -7.51
C ARG A 4 2.29 7.49 -8.86
N TYR A 5 3.34 6.91 -9.42
CA TYR A 5 3.94 7.41 -10.65
C TYR A 5 3.12 7.03 -11.88
N ILE A 6 2.50 5.85 -11.89
CA ILE A 6 1.55 5.46 -12.93
C ILE A 6 0.39 6.46 -13.00
N VAL A 7 -0.23 6.76 -11.85
CA VAL A 7 -1.32 7.75 -11.78
C VAL A 7 -0.86 9.12 -12.26
N LYS A 8 0.33 9.57 -11.83
CA LYS A 8 0.89 10.85 -12.29
C LYS A 8 1.04 10.87 -13.82
N LEU A 9 1.68 9.86 -14.40
CA LEU A 9 1.91 9.78 -15.84
C LEU A 9 0.60 9.75 -16.65
N LEU A 10 -0.40 8.99 -16.19
CA LEU A 10 -1.71 8.93 -16.83
C LEU A 10 -2.44 10.28 -16.88
N HIS A 11 -2.17 11.18 -15.93
CA HIS A 11 -2.78 12.51 -15.89
C HIS A 11 -1.94 13.59 -16.58
N THR A 12 -0.61 13.46 -16.60
CA THR A 12 0.28 14.53 -17.08
C THR A 12 0.84 14.31 -18.48
N ASP A 13 0.95 13.07 -18.94
CA ASP A 13 1.62 12.74 -20.21
C ASP A 13 0.59 12.30 -21.25
N GLN A 14 0.50 13.07 -22.34
CA GLN A 14 -0.46 12.87 -23.42
C GLN A 14 -0.38 11.48 -24.06
N ARG A 15 0.80 10.85 -24.05
CA ARG A 15 1.01 9.52 -24.66
C ARG A 15 0.17 8.43 -23.99
N PHE A 16 -0.21 8.61 -22.73
CA PHE A 16 -0.99 7.64 -21.98
C PHE A 16 -2.48 7.96 -21.91
N GLN A 17 -2.94 9.07 -22.50
CA GLN A 17 -4.38 9.41 -22.53
C GLN A 17 -5.29 8.36 -23.19
N PRO A 18 -4.85 7.55 -24.17
CA PRO A 18 -5.69 6.47 -24.69
C PRO A 18 -6.03 5.38 -23.65
N LEU A 19 -5.25 5.27 -22.57
CA LEU A 19 -5.48 4.27 -21.52
C LEU A 19 -6.61 4.71 -20.59
N LYS A 20 -7.74 4.01 -20.67
CA LYS A 20 -8.88 4.21 -19.77
C LYS A 20 -8.78 3.25 -18.58
N VAL A 21 -8.35 3.77 -17.43
CA VAL A 21 -8.39 3.02 -16.18
C VAL A 21 -9.81 3.02 -15.63
N VAL A 22 -10.40 1.83 -15.50
CA VAL A 22 -11.78 1.63 -15.03
C VAL A 22 -11.87 1.39 -13.52
N GLY A 23 -10.77 1.04 -12.87
CA GLY A 23 -10.71 0.78 -11.44
C GLY A 23 -9.31 0.36 -10.98
N THR A 24 -9.08 0.36 -9.67
CA THR A 24 -7.80 -0.04 -9.05
C THR A 24 -8.02 -1.03 -7.93
N VAL A 25 -7.17 -2.05 -7.84
CA VAL A 25 -7.17 -3.02 -6.74
C VAL A 25 -5.86 -2.89 -5.95
N PHE A 26 -5.97 -2.78 -4.63
CA PHE A 26 -4.86 -2.79 -3.70
C PHE A 26 -4.90 -4.08 -2.89
N ASP A 27 -3.81 -4.84 -2.92
CA ASP A 27 -3.61 -6.03 -2.08
C ASP A 27 -2.55 -5.72 -1.01
N SER A 28 -2.96 -5.78 0.25
CA SER A 28 -2.11 -5.52 1.42
C SER A 28 -1.41 -4.16 1.37
N ALA A 29 -2.10 -3.14 0.86
CA ALA A 29 -1.56 -1.81 0.61
C ALA A 29 -2.68 -0.75 0.65
N PRO A 30 -2.33 0.55 0.78
CA PRO A 30 -1.00 1.11 1.04
C PRO A 30 -0.68 1.16 2.54
N GLY A 31 0.61 1.09 2.88
CA GLY A 31 1.09 1.33 4.24
C GLY A 31 2.00 2.55 4.34
N GLN A 32 2.04 3.16 5.54
CA GLN A 32 2.92 4.28 5.80
C GLN A 32 4.37 3.83 5.86
N LYS A 33 5.22 4.40 4.99
CA LYS A 33 6.66 4.11 4.96
C LYS A 33 7.39 4.91 6.02
N ASN A 34 7.35 4.44 7.26
CA ASN A 34 8.12 4.98 8.37
C ASN A 34 9.09 3.92 8.93
N LEU A 35 10.06 4.35 9.74
CA LEU A 35 11.07 3.46 10.32
C LEU A 35 10.42 2.34 11.14
N LYS A 36 9.32 2.62 11.86
CA LYS A 36 8.59 1.61 12.64
C LYS A 36 7.97 0.52 11.75
N GLY A 37 7.39 0.89 10.60
CA GLY A 37 6.86 -0.03 9.61
C GLY A 37 7.96 -0.86 8.96
N ALA A 38 9.10 -0.25 8.62
CA ALA A 38 10.25 -0.95 8.06
C ALA A 38 10.84 -1.96 9.06
N LEU A 39 10.99 -1.59 10.33
CA LEU A 39 11.42 -2.50 11.40
C LEU A 39 10.43 -3.63 11.62
N ARG A 40 9.12 -3.36 11.53
CA ARG A 40 8.09 -4.40 11.63
C ARG A 40 8.22 -5.40 10.49
N ALA A 41 8.28 -4.93 9.25
CA ALA A 41 8.47 -5.77 8.07
C ALA A 41 9.73 -6.65 8.22
N LEU A 42 10.85 -6.05 8.62
CA LEU A 42 12.08 -6.80 8.88
C LEU A 42 11.91 -7.81 10.03
N SER A 43 11.20 -7.47 11.10
CA SER A 43 10.95 -8.37 12.22
C SER A 43 10.12 -9.60 11.84
N VAL A 44 9.25 -9.49 10.83
CA VAL A 44 8.49 -10.61 10.25
C VAL A 44 9.41 -11.52 9.45
N VAL A 45 10.27 -10.95 8.60
CA VAL A 45 11.29 -11.72 7.86
C VAL A 45 12.21 -12.47 8.82
N LEU A 46 12.57 -11.83 9.94
CA LEU A 46 13.45 -12.41 10.96
C LEU A 46 12.75 -13.32 11.96
N LYS A 47 11.45 -13.61 11.79
CA LYS A 47 10.68 -14.49 12.69
C LYS A 47 11.33 -15.88 12.91
N PRO A 48 11.95 -16.54 11.92
CA PRO A 48 12.57 -17.86 12.12
C PRO A 48 13.88 -17.85 12.91
N TYR A 49 14.51 -16.67 13.11
CA TYR A 49 15.84 -16.58 13.70
C TYR A 49 15.79 -16.40 15.23
N SER A 50 16.85 -16.83 15.90
CA SER A 50 16.98 -16.67 17.34
C SER A 50 17.03 -15.19 17.74
N VAL A 51 16.64 -14.93 18.98
CA VAL A 51 16.61 -13.58 19.57
C VAL A 51 17.97 -12.87 19.48
N LEU A 52 19.06 -13.63 19.64
CA LEU A 52 20.45 -13.14 19.58
C LEU A 52 20.85 -12.66 18.18
N VAL A 53 20.22 -13.17 17.12
CA VAL A 53 20.47 -12.70 15.74
C VAL A 53 19.48 -11.59 15.38
N LYS A 54 18.21 -11.75 15.75
CA LYS A 54 17.12 -10.86 15.39
C LYS A 54 17.35 -9.43 15.88
N TYR A 55 17.66 -9.23 17.16
CA TYR A 55 17.75 -7.87 17.70
C TYR A 55 18.98 -7.09 17.23
N PRO A 56 20.18 -7.67 17.15
CA PRO A 56 21.31 -6.98 16.54
C PRO A 56 21.03 -6.56 15.10
N LEU A 57 20.38 -7.41 14.30
CA LEU A 57 20.06 -7.07 12.91
C LEU A 57 18.99 -5.97 12.79
N LEU A 58 17.99 -5.95 13.67
CA LEU A 58 17.04 -4.84 13.75
C LEU A 58 17.72 -3.53 14.15
N LEU A 59 18.66 -3.58 15.10
CA LEU A 59 19.42 -2.41 15.54
C LEU A 59 20.32 -1.89 14.42
N THR A 60 21.09 -2.75 13.74
CA THR A 60 21.95 -2.34 12.63
C THR A 60 21.13 -1.73 11.49
N PHE A 61 19.98 -2.32 11.16
CA PHE A 61 19.06 -1.75 10.18
C PHE A 61 18.54 -0.37 10.61
N ALA A 62 18.13 -0.20 11.88
CA ALA A 62 17.66 1.09 12.38
C ALA A 62 18.74 2.18 12.28
N VAL A 63 19.96 1.86 12.74
CA VAL A 63 21.11 2.78 12.67
C VAL A 63 21.41 3.13 11.21
N MET A 64 21.47 2.14 10.31
CA MET A 64 21.69 2.36 8.89
C MET A 64 20.63 3.27 8.25
N VAL A 65 19.34 3.07 8.55
CA VAL A 65 18.27 3.92 8.01
C VAL A 65 18.39 5.36 8.52
N LEU A 66 18.75 5.54 9.81
CA LEU A 66 18.95 6.87 10.39
C LEU A 66 20.17 7.57 9.79
N THR A 67 21.31 6.89 9.64
CA THR A 67 22.51 7.46 9.04
C THR A 67 22.27 7.84 7.58
N LEU A 68 21.64 6.97 6.79
CA LEU A 68 21.26 7.27 5.41
C LEU A 68 20.31 8.46 5.34
N ARG A 69 19.33 8.56 6.25
CA ARG A 69 18.39 9.69 6.29
C ARG A 69 19.11 11.00 6.57
N ILE A 70 20.06 11.03 7.50
CA ILE A 70 20.86 12.23 7.83
C ILE A 70 21.74 12.61 6.64
N MET A 71 22.45 11.64 6.05
CA MET A 71 23.37 11.88 4.93
C MET A 71 22.64 12.35 3.67
N LEU A 72 21.46 11.80 3.38
CA LEU A 72 20.66 12.16 2.21
C LEU A 72 19.71 13.35 2.46
N TYR A 73 19.57 13.80 3.71
CA TYR A 73 18.73 14.94 4.06
C TYR A 73 19.02 16.20 3.22
N PRO A 74 20.28 16.68 3.08
CA PRO A 74 20.56 17.89 2.29
C PRO A 74 20.10 17.79 0.83
N LEU A 75 20.17 16.59 0.24
CA LEU A 75 19.72 16.34 -1.13
C LEU A 75 18.19 16.23 -1.25
N THR A 76 17.53 15.70 -0.22
CA THR A 76 16.10 15.35 -0.26
C THR A 76 15.18 16.35 0.45
N ARG A 77 15.75 17.36 1.14
CA ARG A 77 15.01 18.36 1.94
C ARG A 77 13.94 19.11 1.15
N LEU A 78 14.13 19.30 -0.16
CA LEU A 78 13.24 20.07 -1.02
C LEU A 78 12.16 19.24 -1.73
N ALA A 79 12.21 17.90 -1.66
CA ALA A 79 11.38 17.01 -2.47
C ALA A 79 10.64 15.94 -1.66
N HIS A 80 10.23 16.26 -0.44
CA HIS A 80 9.74 15.25 0.52
C HIS A 80 8.22 15.16 0.62
N GLU A 81 7.55 14.79 -0.47
CA GLU A 81 6.20 14.23 -0.37
C GLU A 81 6.31 12.70 -0.36
N THR A 82 5.86 12.05 0.71
CA THR A 82 5.93 10.59 0.78
C THR A 82 4.96 9.97 -0.24
N HIS A 83 5.22 8.72 -0.63
CA HIS A 83 4.27 8.00 -1.50
C HIS A 83 2.88 7.89 -0.88
N TYR A 84 2.81 7.70 0.43
CA TYR A 84 1.54 7.55 1.14
C TYR A 84 0.77 8.86 1.12
N ASP A 85 1.43 9.98 1.44
CA ASP A 85 0.80 11.32 1.40
C ASP A 85 0.29 11.70 0.02
N ALA A 86 1.05 11.33 -1.02
CA ALA A 86 0.66 11.55 -2.40
C ALA A 86 -0.56 10.72 -2.81
N MET A 87 -0.66 9.48 -2.30
CA MET A 87 -1.81 8.61 -2.56
C MET A 87 -3.07 9.14 -1.86
N LEU A 88 -2.96 9.72 -0.67
CA LEU A 88 -4.10 10.40 -0.01
C LEU A 88 -4.68 11.51 -0.88
N LYS A 89 -3.81 12.24 -1.59
CA LYS A 89 -4.15 13.43 -2.40
C LYS A 89 -4.30 13.15 -3.89
N GLN A 90 -4.18 11.90 -4.32
CA GLN A 90 -4.10 11.58 -5.75
C GLN A 90 -5.35 12.07 -6.51
N PRO A 91 -5.20 12.49 -7.79
CA PRO A 91 -6.27 13.12 -8.55
C PRO A 91 -7.28 12.13 -9.14
N SER A 92 -6.98 10.83 -9.18
CA SER A 92 -7.88 9.84 -9.79
C SER A 92 -9.22 9.77 -9.06
N GLY A 93 -10.30 9.64 -9.82
CA GLY A 93 -11.65 9.35 -9.33
C GLY A 93 -12.08 7.90 -9.58
N TRP A 94 -11.15 7.02 -9.94
CA TRP A 94 -11.46 5.64 -10.31
C TRP A 94 -11.98 4.86 -9.10
N PRO A 95 -12.94 3.94 -9.28
CA PRO A 95 -13.31 2.99 -8.24
C PRO A 95 -12.08 2.26 -7.69
N GLU A 96 -12.06 2.02 -6.37
CA GLU A 96 -10.94 1.37 -5.68
C GLU A 96 -11.44 0.18 -4.86
N LEU A 97 -10.73 -0.94 -4.95
CA LEU A 97 -10.92 -2.13 -4.11
C LEU A 97 -9.69 -2.32 -3.22
N TYR A 98 -9.90 -2.33 -1.90
CA TYR A 98 -8.87 -2.63 -0.91
C TYR A 98 -9.08 -4.02 -0.33
N LEU A 99 -8.07 -4.87 -0.51
CA LEU A 99 -7.97 -6.21 0.06
C LEU A 99 -6.88 -6.15 1.13
N TYR A 100 -7.26 -6.35 2.39
CA TYR A 100 -6.33 -6.26 3.52
C TYR A 100 -6.74 -7.22 4.64
N SER A 101 -5.92 -7.30 5.68
CA SER A 101 -6.20 -8.11 6.86
C SER A 101 -5.77 -7.36 8.11
N LYS A 102 -6.60 -7.38 9.16
CA LYS A 102 -6.20 -6.87 10.48
C LYS A 102 -5.05 -7.66 11.11
N ALA A 103 -4.84 -8.90 10.71
CA ALA A 103 -3.70 -9.70 11.13
C ALA A 103 -2.43 -9.49 10.29
N ASP A 104 -2.45 -8.64 9.26
CA ASP A 104 -1.26 -8.37 8.44
C ASP A 104 -0.11 -7.87 9.32
N PRO A 105 0.99 -8.64 9.45
CA PRO A 105 2.07 -8.31 10.35
C PRO A 105 3.05 -7.31 9.75
N VAL A 106 2.88 -6.91 8.49
CA VAL A 106 3.73 -5.98 7.75
C VAL A 106 3.04 -4.61 7.67
N ILE A 107 1.86 -4.55 7.04
CA ILE A 107 1.09 -3.32 6.83
C ILE A 107 -0.06 -3.26 7.82
N ARG A 108 -0.19 -2.16 8.57
CA ARG A 108 -1.30 -2.04 9.52
C ARG A 108 -2.60 -1.83 8.77
N ALA A 109 -3.65 -2.51 9.20
CA ALA A 109 -5.02 -2.20 8.79
C ALA A 109 -5.35 -0.72 8.95
N SER A 110 -4.91 -0.08 10.04
CA SER A 110 -5.12 1.36 10.26
C SER A 110 -4.58 2.24 9.14
N ASP A 111 -3.47 1.87 8.50
CA ASP A 111 -2.90 2.65 7.40
C ASP A 111 -3.78 2.51 6.13
N VAL A 112 -4.37 1.33 5.92
CA VAL A 112 -5.29 1.07 4.80
C VAL A 112 -6.64 1.74 5.06
N GLU A 113 -7.19 1.62 6.27
CA GLU A 113 -8.44 2.25 6.69
C GLU A 113 -8.38 3.78 6.59
N ASN A 114 -7.28 4.40 7.05
CA ASN A 114 -7.05 5.84 6.86
C ASN A 114 -7.03 6.25 5.38
N MET A 115 -6.47 5.41 4.50
CA MET A 115 -6.50 5.65 3.06
C MET A 115 -7.95 5.55 2.55
N ILE A 116 -8.66 4.48 2.86
CA ILE A 116 -10.05 4.26 2.47
C ILE A 116 -10.92 5.48 2.83
N ASP A 117 -10.79 5.98 4.06
CA ASP A 117 -11.56 7.13 4.53
C ASP A 117 -11.19 8.42 3.77
N ALA A 118 -9.90 8.68 3.55
CA ALA A 118 -9.45 9.83 2.77
C ALA A 118 -9.96 9.79 1.32
N ARG A 119 -10.07 8.60 0.72
CA ARG A 119 -10.59 8.41 -0.64
C ARG A 119 -12.11 8.57 -0.70
N ARG A 120 -12.84 8.03 0.28
CA ARG A 120 -14.30 8.24 0.43
C ARG A 120 -14.66 9.71 0.62
N GLN A 121 -13.90 10.44 1.43
CA GLN A 121 -14.08 11.90 1.62
C GLN A 121 -13.94 12.69 0.30
N ARG A 122 -13.20 12.14 -0.66
CA ARG A 122 -13.04 12.70 -2.01
C ARG A 122 -14.05 12.12 -3.01
N GLN A 123 -15.12 11.51 -2.53
CA GLN A 123 -16.22 10.93 -3.32
C GLN A 123 -15.78 9.80 -4.26
N VAL A 124 -14.67 9.14 -3.96
CA VAL A 124 -14.23 7.95 -4.70
C VAL A 124 -15.06 6.74 -4.25
N LEU A 125 -15.51 5.94 -5.20
CA LEU A 125 -16.18 4.68 -4.91
C LEU A 125 -15.16 3.67 -4.36
N VAL A 126 -15.27 3.35 -3.06
CA VAL A 126 -14.33 2.47 -2.38
C VAL A 126 -15.02 1.23 -1.83
N LYS A 127 -14.60 0.05 -2.30
CA LYS A 127 -14.90 -1.26 -1.71
C LYS A 127 -13.71 -1.71 -0.87
N ALA A 128 -13.97 -2.22 0.33
CA ALA A 128 -12.92 -2.66 1.24
C ALA A 128 -13.29 -4.03 1.83
N VAL A 129 -12.32 -4.94 1.86
CA VAL A 129 -12.48 -6.31 2.36
C VAL A 129 -11.37 -6.59 3.36
N ASP A 130 -11.77 -6.86 4.60
CA ASP A 130 -10.89 -7.32 5.68
C ASP A 130 -10.96 -8.85 5.75
N PHE A 131 -9.86 -9.53 5.44
CA PHE A 131 -9.72 -10.98 5.53
C PHE A 131 -9.42 -11.46 6.96
N THR A 132 -9.42 -10.57 7.95
CA THR A 132 -9.34 -10.80 9.40
C THR A 132 -8.03 -11.41 9.91
N ASP A 133 -7.57 -12.55 9.38
CA ASP A 133 -6.50 -13.36 9.93
C ASP A 133 -5.40 -13.77 8.92
N SER A 134 -5.59 -13.48 7.63
CA SER A 134 -4.58 -13.81 6.61
C SER A 134 -3.33 -12.94 6.68
N ASP A 135 -2.20 -13.54 6.33
CA ASP A 135 -0.89 -12.87 6.24
C ASP A 135 -0.80 -11.88 5.07
N HIS A 136 0.22 -11.02 5.14
CA HIS A 136 0.59 -10.06 4.09
C HIS A 136 0.69 -10.71 2.70
N VAL A 137 -0.04 -10.19 1.72
CA VAL A 137 -0.06 -10.62 0.30
C VAL A 137 -0.37 -12.12 0.16
N SER A 138 -1.11 -12.67 1.12
CA SER A 138 -1.46 -14.10 1.16
C SER A 138 -2.98 -14.33 1.18
N HIS A 139 -3.78 -13.29 0.93
CA HIS A 139 -5.24 -13.35 0.93
C HIS A 139 -5.78 -14.37 -0.09
N LEU A 140 -5.23 -14.39 -1.32
CA LEU A 140 -5.61 -15.38 -2.33
C LEU A 140 -5.27 -16.82 -1.89
N ARG A 141 -4.15 -17.01 -1.18
CA ARG A 141 -3.73 -18.34 -0.70
C ARG A 141 -4.64 -18.82 0.43
N ALA A 142 -4.97 -17.94 1.37
CA ALA A 142 -5.81 -18.27 2.52
C ALA A 142 -7.30 -18.41 2.14
N TYR A 143 -7.79 -17.54 1.25
CA TYR A 143 -9.21 -17.39 0.93
C TYR A 143 -9.46 -17.31 -0.59
N PRO A 144 -9.11 -18.35 -1.37
CA PRO A 144 -9.10 -18.27 -2.83
C PRO A 144 -10.47 -17.91 -3.42
N THR A 145 -11.54 -18.59 -2.98
CA THR A 145 -12.90 -18.35 -3.47
C THR A 145 -13.38 -16.94 -3.16
N SER A 146 -13.19 -16.47 -1.92
CA SER A 146 -13.62 -15.13 -1.51
C SER A 146 -12.83 -14.04 -2.24
N TYR A 147 -11.50 -14.18 -2.28
CA TYR A 147 -10.62 -13.25 -2.99
C TYR A 147 -11.00 -13.13 -4.47
N MET A 148 -11.15 -14.26 -5.16
CA MET A 148 -11.54 -14.27 -6.57
C MET A 148 -12.91 -13.63 -6.78
N THR A 149 -13.89 -13.94 -5.92
CA THR A 149 -15.25 -13.37 -5.99
C THR A 149 -15.24 -11.85 -5.84
N HIS A 150 -14.46 -11.32 -4.89
CA HIS A 150 -14.36 -9.87 -4.71
C HIS A 150 -13.71 -9.18 -5.90
N CYS A 151 -12.62 -9.74 -6.43
CA CYS A 151 -11.94 -9.22 -7.61
C CYS A 151 -12.81 -9.24 -8.86
N THR A 152 -13.47 -10.38 -9.16
CA THR A 152 -14.31 -10.51 -10.35
C THR A 152 -15.55 -9.63 -10.26
N SER A 153 -16.24 -9.62 -9.10
CA SER A 153 -17.38 -8.73 -8.85
C SER A 153 -17.01 -7.27 -9.02
N PHE A 154 -15.86 -6.84 -8.49
CA PHE A 154 -15.37 -5.48 -8.65
C PHE A 154 -15.07 -5.15 -10.11
N MET A 155 -14.37 -6.03 -10.82
CA MET A 155 -14.08 -5.86 -12.24
C MET A 155 -15.37 -5.70 -13.07
N TYR A 156 -16.36 -6.56 -12.87
CA TYR A 156 -17.65 -6.44 -13.55
C TYR A 156 -18.37 -5.14 -13.19
N SER A 157 -18.33 -4.71 -11.93
CA SER A 157 -18.93 -3.43 -11.54
C SER A 157 -18.25 -2.24 -12.23
N CYS A 158 -16.94 -2.27 -12.43
CA CYS A 158 -16.21 -1.19 -13.10
C CYS A 158 -16.50 -1.12 -14.60
N ILE A 159 -16.62 -2.28 -15.27
CA ILE A 159 -16.87 -2.36 -16.72
C ILE A 159 -18.36 -2.18 -17.05
N GLY A 160 -19.26 -2.61 -16.17
CA GLY A 160 -20.70 -2.42 -16.36
C GLY A 160 -21.19 -0.99 -16.05
N SER A 161 -20.33 -0.14 -15.48
CA SER A 161 -20.63 1.27 -15.16
C SER A 161 -20.08 2.27 -16.18
N THR A 162 -19.44 1.79 -17.26
CA THR A 162 -18.94 2.61 -18.39
C THR A 162 -19.88 2.56 -19.57
#